data_AF-A0A7J8K8X2-F1
#
_entry.id   AF-A0A7J8K8X2-F1
#
_cell.length_a   1.000
_cell.length_b   1.000
_cell.length_c   1.000
_cell.angle_alpha   90.00
_cell.angle_beta   90.00
_cell.angle_gamma   90.00
#
_symmetry.space_group_name_H-M   'P 1'
#
loop_
_entity.id
_entity.type
_entity.pdbx_description
1 polymer ?
#
loop_
_entity_poly.entity_id
_entity_poly.type
_entity_poly.pdbx_seq_one_letter_code
_entity_poly.pdbx_strand_id
1 'polypeptide(L)'
;MKFSLYFLAYEDKNDIPKDKGEKAAWVFSRKATLELTHNWGTEDDETQSYHSGNSDPRGFGHIGIAVPDVHGACKRFEELGVKFVKKPDDGKMKGLAFIQDPDGYWIEILNPNKMTTII
;
A
#
# COMPACT_ATOMS: atom_id res chain seq x y z
N MET A 1 20.42 -16.92 3.41
CA MET A 1 19.48 -15.94 2.83
C MET A 1 19.64 -14.65 3.61
N LYS A 2 19.84 -13.50 2.94
CA LYS A 2 19.96 -12.20 3.60
C LYS A 2 18.74 -11.36 3.21
N PHE A 3 18.13 -10.71 4.19
CA PHE A 3 16.95 -9.87 3.98
C PHE A 3 16.91 -8.73 4.98
N SER A 4 16.18 -7.69 4.61
CA SER A 4 15.78 -6.57 5.49
C SER A 4 14.26 -6.53 5.57
N LEU A 5 13.73 -6.21 6.76
CA LEU A 5 12.30 -5.97 6.95
C LEU A 5 12.07 -4.48 7.18
N TYR A 6 11.13 -3.90 6.44
CA TYR A 6 10.67 -2.54 6.64
C TYR A 6 9.23 -2.57 7.11
N PHE A 7 8.92 -1.78 8.14
CA PHE A 7 7.58 -1.72 8.72
C PHE A 7 6.98 -0.34 8.48
N LEU A 8 5.93 -0.29 7.66
CA LEU A 8 5.19 0.94 7.34
C LEU A 8 3.92 0.99 8.19
N ALA A 9 3.75 2.04 8.97
CA ALA A 9 2.58 2.25 9.84
C ALA A 9 2.28 3.75 10.02
N TYR A 10 1.04 4.06 10.42
CA TYR A 10 0.61 5.42 10.78
C TYR A 10 0.85 5.67 12.27
N GLU A 11 2.10 5.98 12.64
CA GLU A 11 2.51 6.18 14.02
C GLU A 11 3.24 7.54 14.19
N ASP A 12 3.25 8.08 15.40
CA ASP A 12 4.12 9.23 15.73
C ASP A 12 5.56 8.75 15.89
N LYS A 13 6.50 9.45 15.25
CA LYS A 13 7.94 9.14 15.36
C LYS A 13 8.47 9.28 16.79
N ASN A 14 7.83 10.09 17.61
CA ASN A 14 8.20 10.31 19.00
C ASN A 14 7.83 9.13 19.91
N ASP A 15 6.87 8.29 19.50
CA ASP A 15 6.44 7.11 20.25
C ASP A 15 7.35 5.90 20.03
N ILE A 16 8.28 5.99 19.06
CA ILE A 16 9.21 4.92 18.72
C ILE A 16 10.28 4.79 19.81
N PRO A 17 10.37 3.64 20.53
CA PRO A 17 11.39 3.45 21.55
C PRO A 17 12.81 3.54 20.99
N LYS A 18 13.75 4.06 21.78
CA LYS A 18 15.18 4.14 21.39
C LYS A 18 15.90 2.81 21.59
N ASP A 19 15.54 2.08 22.65
CA ASP A 19 16.08 0.74 22.91
C ASP A 19 15.67 -0.24 21.81
N LYS A 20 16.58 -1.15 21.45
CA LYS A 20 16.39 -2.08 20.35
C LYS A 20 15.36 -3.16 20.67
N GLY A 21 15.36 -3.68 21.90
CA GLY A 21 14.43 -4.72 22.33
C GLY A 21 13.00 -4.18 22.45
N GLU A 22 12.86 -3.02 23.07
CA GLU A 22 11.57 -2.34 23.19
C GLU A 22 11.01 -1.94 21.81
N LYS A 23 11.86 -1.43 20.92
CA LYS A 23 11.44 -1.09 19.54
C LYS A 23 10.90 -2.30 18.78
N ALA A 24 11.52 -3.47 18.94
CA ALA A 24 11.04 -4.69 18.29
C ALA A 24 9.65 -5.06 18.80
N ALA A 25 9.46 -5.15 20.13
CA ALA A 25 8.15 -5.44 20.72
C ALA A 25 7.10 -4.38 20.33
N TRP A 26 7.49 -3.12 20.27
CA TRP A 26 6.63 -2.01 19.86
C TRP A 26 6.14 -2.18 18.41
N VAL A 27 7.03 -2.40 17.44
CA VAL A 27 6.68 -2.58 16.01
C VAL A 27 5.68 -3.72 15.82
N PHE A 28 5.93 -4.88 16.43
CA PHE A 28 5.06 -6.06 16.30
C PHE A 28 3.73 -5.93 17.06
N SER A 29 3.56 -4.90 17.89
CA SER A 29 2.30 -4.60 18.61
C SER A 29 1.43 -3.55 17.92
N ARG A 30 1.93 -2.89 16.86
CA ARG A 30 1.18 -1.84 16.15
C ARG A 30 0.08 -2.43 15.27
N LYS A 31 -1.04 -1.72 15.18
CA LYS A 31 -2.16 -2.11 14.31
C LYS A 31 -1.88 -1.67 12.88
N ALA A 32 -2.37 -2.46 11.92
CA ALA A 32 -2.34 -2.10 10.49
C ALA A 32 -0.94 -1.75 9.95
N THR A 33 0.10 -2.40 10.49
CA THR A 33 1.46 -2.31 9.96
C THR A 33 1.59 -3.16 8.70
N LEU A 34 2.25 -2.61 7.68
CA LEU A 34 2.67 -3.34 6.49
C LEU A 34 4.14 -3.72 6.62
N GLU A 35 4.43 -5.01 6.64
CA GLU A 35 5.80 -5.55 6.59
C GLU A 35 6.21 -5.75 5.13
N LEU A 36 7.28 -5.06 4.71
CA LEU A 36 7.89 -5.19 3.39
C LEU A 36 9.20 -5.95 3.52
N THR A 37 9.27 -7.12 2.92
CA THR A 37 10.44 -7.99 2.94
C THR A 37 11.32 -7.72 1.73
N HIS A 38 12.50 -7.15 1.96
CA HIS A 38 13.52 -6.97 0.93
C HIS A 38 14.50 -8.15 0.99
N ASN A 39 14.41 -9.06 0.03
CA ASN A 39 15.40 -10.11 -0.16
C ASN A 39 16.58 -9.51 -0.92
N TRP A 40 17.79 -9.56 -0.35
CA TRP A 40 18.91 -8.82 -0.92
C TRP A 40 19.33 -9.38 -2.29
N GLY A 41 19.54 -8.48 -3.25
CA GLY A 41 19.99 -8.79 -4.61
C GLY A 41 18.85 -8.86 -5.64
N THR A 42 17.58 -8.82 -5.22
CA THR A 42 16.44 -8.76 -6.16
C THR A 42 16.43 -7.44 -6.95
N GLU A 43 16.95 -6.37 -6.36
CA GLU A 43 17.10 -5.07 -7.01
C GLU A 43 18.08 -5.08 -8.19
N ASP A 44 19.00 -6.05 -8.25
CA ASP A 44 20.03 -6.17 -9.29
C ASP A 44 19.70 -7.27 -10.32
N ASP A 45 18.64 -8.04 -10.11
CA ASP A 45 18.22 -9.15 -10.98
C ASP A 45 17.06 -8.71 -11.89
N GLU A 46 17.38 -8.35 -13.13
CA GLU A 46 16.39 -7.91 -14.14
C GLU A 46 15.36 -9.00 -14.51
N THR A 47 15.61 -10.27 -14.16
CA THR A 47 14.68 -11.37 -14.41
C THR A 47 13.70 -11.60 -13.26
N GLN A 48 13.96 -11.00 -12.10
CA GLN A 48 13.15 -11.16 -10.91
C GLN A 48 12.00 -10.14 -10.90
N SER A 49 10.81 -10.62 -10.55
CA SER A 49 9.67 -9.77 -10.22
C SER A 49 8.75 -10.50 -9.24
N TYR A 50 8.03 -9.74 -8.42
CA TYR A 50 6.99 -10.28 -7.56
C TYR A 50 5.64 -10.31 -8.30
N HIS A 51 4.81 -11.29 -7.94
CA HIS A 51 3.47 -11.43 -8.52
C HIS A 51 2.44 -10.75 -7.62
N SER A 52 1.68 -9.81 -8.18
CA SER A 52 0.68 -9.04 -7.42
C SER A 52 -0.55 -9.84 -6.99
N GLY A 53 -0.82 -10.99 -7.62
CA GLY A 53 -1.97 -11.84 -7.32
C GLY A 53 -3.26 -11.51 -8.08
N ASN A 54 -3.27 -10.45 -8.90
CA ASN A 54 -4.45 -10.03 -9.68
C ASN A 54 -4.55 -10.69 -11.08
N SER A 55 -3.49 -11.36 -11.54
CA SER A 55 -3.46 -12.26 -12.71
C SER A 55 -3.41 -13.73 -12.27
N ASP A 56 -3.62 -14.67 -13.19
CA ASP A 56 -3.51 -16.09 -12.88
C ASP A 56 -2.03 -16.48 -12.61
N PRO A 57 -1.72 -17.24 -11.54
CA PRO A 57 -2.64 -17.75 -10.52
C PRO A 57 -3.05 -16.67 -9.51
N ARG A 58 -4.38 -16.47 -9.36
CA ARG A 58 -4.93 -15.45 -8.47
C ARG A 58 -4.87 -15.84 -6.99
N GLY A 59 -4.80 -14.84 -6.12
CA GLY A 59 -4.76 -15.04 -4.67
C GLY A 59 -4.98 -13.73 -3.90
N PHE A 60 -3.89 -13.12 -3.42
CA PHE A 60 -3.92 -11.77 -2.86
C PHE A 60 -4.48 -10.77 -3.89
N GLY A 61 -5.25 -9.79 -3.43
CA GLY A 61 -5.84 -8.75 -4.29
C GLY A 61 -5.16 -7.40 -4.11
N HIS A 62 -5.35 -6.79 -2.94
CA HIS A 62 -4.87 -5.43 -2.65
C HIS A 62 -4.87 -5.16 -1.14
N ILE A 63 -4.17 -4.10 -0.75
CA ILE A 63 -4.41 -3.39 0.51
C ILE A 63 -5.31 -2.17 0.25
N GLY A 64 -5.86 -1.57 1.30
CA GLY A 64 -6.72 -0.39 1.18
C GLY A 64 -6.32 0.74 2.11
N ILE A 65 -6.37 1.98 1.61
CA ILE A 65 -6.12 3.20 2.38
C ILE A 65 -7.38 4.06 2.34
N ALA A 66 -7.94 4.30 3.53
CA ALA A 66 -9.04 5.23 3.72
C ALA A 66 -8.54 6.67 3.73
N VAL A 67 -9.18 7.53 2.93
CA VAL A 67 -8.85 8.96 2.81
C VAL A 67 -10.10 9.83 2.95
N PRO A 68 -9.98 11.08 3.43
CA PRO A 68 -11.12 11.99 3.55
C PRO A 68 -11.63 12.49 2.19
N ASP A 69 -10.78 12.53 1.17
CA ASP A 69 -11.14 12.97 -0.19
C ASP A 69 -10.38 12.16 -1.25
N VAL A 70 -11.10 11.27 -1.95
CA VAL A 70 -10.52 10.39 -2.99
C VAL A 70 -10.07 11.20 -4.20
N HIS A 71 -10.85 12.20 -4.63
CA HIS A 71 -10.53 13.02 -5.81
C HIS A 71 -9.31 13.89 -5.55
N GLY A 72 -9.26 14.57 -4.39
CA GLY A 72 -8.09 15.35 -3.97
C GLY A 72 -6.83 14.49 -3.82
N ALA A 73 -6.94 13.31 -3.21
CA ALA A 73 -5.81 12.38 -3.09
C ALA A 73 -5.32 11.91 -4.47
N CYS A 74 -6.24 11.51 -5.37
CA CYS A 74 -5.89 11.02 -6.70
C CYS A 74 -5.31 12.13 -7.59
N LYS A 75 -5.78 13.37 -7.49
CA LYS A 75 -5.16 14.50 -8.19
C LYS A 75 -3.69 14.66 -7.80
N ARG A 76 -3.38 14.61 -6.50
CA ARG A 76 -2.00 14.64 -6.01
C ARG A 76 -1.20 13.44 -6.54
N PHE A 77 -1.80 12.25 -6.58
CA PHE A 77 -1.14 11.06 -7.12
C PHE A 77 -0.80 11.21 -8.61
N GLU A 78 -1.70 11.79 -9.42
CA GLU A 78 -1.43 12.10 -10.83
C GLU A 78 -0.29 13.11 -10.98
N GLU A 79 -0.27 14.18 -10.17
CA GLU A 79 0.81 15.18 -10.16
C GLU A 79 2.17 14.57 -9.81
N LEU A 80 2.18 13.51 -9.01
CA LEU A 80 3.38 12.74 -8.64
C LEU A 80 3.72 11.61 -9.61
N GLY A 81 2.96 11.43 -10.69
CA GLY A 81 3.20 10.38 -11.69
C GLY A 81 2.88 8.96 -11.20
N VAL A 82 2.01 8.81 -10.19
CA VAL A 82 1.59 7.50 -9.68
C VAL A 82 0.79 6.75 -10.75
N LYS A 83 1.04 5.44 -10.88
CA LYS A 83 0.33 4.58 -11.82
C LYS A 83 -1.05 4.19 -11.30
N PHE A 84 -2.08 4.38 -12.11
CA PHE A 84 -3.45 3.99 -11.81
C PHE A 84 -3.83 2.69 -12.51
N VAL A 85 -4.51 1.81 -11.78
CA VAL A 85 -5.29 0.69 -12.34
C VAL A 85 -6.70 1.15 -12.70
N LYS A 86 -7.28 2.00 -11.84
CA LYS A 86 -8.62 2.58 -12.01
C LYS A 86 -8.65 3.97 -11.40
N LYS A 87 -9.01 5.00 -12.19
CA LYS A 87 -9.21 6.35 -11.65
C LYS A 87 -10.56 6.47 -10.89
N PRO A 88 -10.74 7.49 -10.03
CA PRO A 88 -11.96 7.66 -9.23
C PRO A 88 -13.24 7.60 -10.06
N ASP A 89 -13.21 8.16 -11.27
CA ASP A 89 -14.37 8.28 -12.14
C ASP A 89 -14.41 7.25 -13.27
N ASP A 90 -13.51 6.27 -13.30
CA ASP A 90 -13.55 5.18 -14.26
C ASP A 90 -14.57 4.10 -13.86
N GLY A 91 -15.24 3.49 -14.83
CA GLY A 91 -16.19 2.39 -14.59
C GLY A 91 -17.49 2.83 -13.91
N LYS A 92 -18.20 1.86 -13.29
CA LYS A 92 -19.52 2.06 -12.65
C LYS A 92 -19.41 2.68 -11.26
N MET A 93 -18.48 2.19 -10.44
CA MET A 93 -18.25 2.68 -9.08
C MET A 93 -17.45 4.00 -9.15
N LYS A 94 -18.15 5.14 -9.02
CA LYS A 94 -17.56 6.47 -8.97
C LYS A 94 -17.06 6.77 -7.56
N GLY A 95 -15.97 7.53 -7.42
CA GLY A 95 -15.43 7.91 -6.11
C GLY A 95 -14.60 6.82 -5.42
N LEU A 96 -14.15 5.82 -6.17
CA LEU A 96 -13.24 4.75 -5.73
C LEU A 96 -12.10 4.59 -6.74
N ALA A 97 -10.86 4.47 -6.28
CA ALA A 97 -9.70 4.32 -7.15
C ALA A 97 -8.78 3.17 -6.74
N PHE A 98 -7.98 2.69 -7.70
CA PHE A 98 -6.89 1.75 -7.47
C PHE A 98 -5.60 2.31 -8.09
N ILE A 99 -4.54 2.37 -7.29
CA ILE A 99 -3.18 2.72 -7.72
C ILE A 99 -2.26 1.50 -7.62
N GLN A 100 -1.06 1.59 -8.18
CA GLN A 100 0.00 0.59 -8.03
C GLN A 100 1.20 1.15 -7.27
N ASP A 101 1.81 0.29 -6.46
CA ASP A 101 3.16 0.50 -5.94
C ASP A 101 4.23 0.09 -6.98
N PRO A 102 5.53 0.25 -6.68
CA PRO A 102 6.61 -0.09 -7.61
C PRO A 102 6.64 -1.56 -8.05
N ASP A 103 6.24 -2.49 -7.17
CA ASP A 103 6.15 -3.93 -7.46
C ASP A 103 4.86 -4.32 -8.20
N GLY A 104 3.95 -3.36 -8.40
CA GLY A 104 2.69 -3.56 -9.11
C GLY A 104 1.55 -4.08 -8.24
N TYR A 105 1.70 -4.16 -6.92
CA TYR A 105 0.61 -4.45 -6.00
C TYR A 105 -0.44 -3.36 -6.04
N TRP A 106 -1.70 -3.76 -5.95
CA TRP A 106 -2.83 -2.85 -6.02
C TRP A 106 -3.10 -2.25 -4.63
N ILE A 107 -3.41 -0.97 -4.61
CA ILE A 107 -3.79 -0.23 -3.40
C ILE A 107 -5.12 0.48 -3.69
N GLU A 108 -6.16 0.10 -2.94
CA GLU A 108 -7.48 0.73 -2.99
C GLU A 108 -7.44 2.08 -2.26
N ILE A 109 -8.00 3.10 -2.88
CA ILE A 109 -8.18 4.44 -2.30
C ILE A 109 -9.68 4.71 -2.18
N LEU A 110 -10.15 4.80 -0.94
CA LEU A 110 -11.58 4.86 -0.62
C LEU A 110 -11.89 5.93 0.43
N ASN A 111 -13.12 6.46 0.40
CA ASN A 111 -13.63 7.30 1.48
C ASN A 111 -14.76 6.56 2.21
N PRO A 112 -14.56 6.13 3.47
CA PRO A 112 -15.55 5.36 4.21
C PRO A 112 -16.93 6.04 4.29
N ASN A 113 -16.95 7.36 4.37
CA ASN A 113 -18.18 8.15 4.50
C ASN A 113 -18.95 8.32 3.18
N LYS A 114 -18.36 7.91 2.05
CA LYS A 114 -19.00 7.97 0.73
C LYS A 114 -19.28 6.59 0.14
N MET A 115 -18.83 5.50 0.76
CA MET A 115 -19.02 4.14 0.23
C MET A 115 -20.50 3.77 0.05
N THR A 116 -21.38 4.21 0.94
CA THR A 116 -22.84 3.94 0.84
C THR A 116 -23.50 4.54 -0.39
N THR A 117 -22.85 5.49 -1.07
CA THR A 117 -23.35 6.09 -2.31
C THR A 117 -22.85 5.38 -3.57
N ILE A 118 -21.94 4.41 -3.40
CA ILE A 118 -21.21 3.73 -4.47
C ILE A 118 -21.56 2.23 -4.54
N ILE A 119 -22.00 1.66 -3.42
CA ILE A 119 -22.61 0.32 -3.30
C ILE A 119 -24.09 0.41 -3.70
#